data_AF-A0A660VEE2-F1
#
_entry.id   AF-A0A660VEE2-F1
#
_cell.length_a   1.000
_cell.length_b   1.000
_cell.length_c   1.000
_cell.angle_alpha   90.00
_cell.angle_beta   90.00
_cell.angle_gamma   90.00
#
_symmetry.space_group_name_H-M   'P 1'
#
loop_
_entity.id
_entity.type
_entity.pdbx_description
1 polymer ?
#
loop_
_entity_poly.entity_id
_entity_poly.type
_entity_poly.pdbx_seq_one_letter_code
_entity_poly.pdbx_strand_id
1 'polypeptide(L)'
;MIVYRPHFPRIEIGEQVHAFLAESVVATIEIKSTLNRAGVAQAVKAARSTKRLRRADHRGMQVGYAPSTILNYLVAYNGPSSMRTVHTWLTAEQQDQGISSPDLPPPLTVDRDNPVLPLLAAQMEGSLRHGSPAPSLDGIFVLGKGFAILDNSRLGLVTDDLRRTNPSSKWQVGNTEQGALLLFFMSLSAAVSGHAMIEYDLTPYTHGVQFPDVGFLP
;
A
#
# COMPACT_ATOMS: atom_id res chain seq x y z
N MET A 1 -3.49 -6.95 11.67
CA MET A 1 -2.10 -7.48 11.65
C MET A 1 -1.19 -6.41 11.07
N ILE A 2 0.05 -6.32 11.55
CA ILE A 2 1.04 -5.33 11.10
C ILE A 2 2.30 -6.09 10.67
N VAL A 3 2.80 -5.77 9.47
CA VAL A 3 4.09 -6.21 8.96
C VAL A 3 5.07 -5.06 9.14
N TYR A 4 6.16 -5.28 9.89
CA TYR A 4 7.11 -4.25 10.24
C TYR A 4 8.55 -4.79 10.22
N ARG A 5 9.52 -3.87 10.19
CA ARG A 5 10.95 -4.18 10.23
C ARG A 5 11.39 -4.41 11.69
N PRO A 6 11.89 -5.61 12.05
CA PRO A 6 12.11 -5.98 13.46
C PRO A 6 13.29 -5.28 14.15
N HIS A 7 14.18 -4.62 13.40
CA HIS A 7 15.29 -3.86 13.97
C HIS A 7 14.87 -2.48 14.52
N PHE A 8 13.62 -2.07 14.32
CA PHE A 8 13.07 -0.86 14.92
C PHE A 8 12.46 -1.17 16.29
N PRO A 9 12.49 -0.21 17.24
CA PRO A 9 11.86 -0.38 18.54
C PRO A 9 10.34 -0.53 18.38
N ARG A 10 9.79 -1.44 19.18
CA ARG A 10 8.36 -1.61 19.43
C ARG A 10 8.08 -1.25 20.87
N ILE A 11 7.10 -0.41 21.12
CA ILE A 11 6.68 -0.05 22.48
C ILE A 11 5.51 -0.95 22.86
N GLU A 12 5.62 -1.59 24.00
CA GLU A 12 4.53 -2.33 24.63
C GLU A 12 3.82 -1.38 25.60
N ILE A 13 2.58 -1.02 25.28
CA ILE A 13 1.75 -0.13 26.12
C ILE A 13 0.92 -0.95 27.11
N GLY A 14 0.67 -2.22 26.79
CA GLY A 14 0.04 -3.21 27.65
C GLY A 14 0.16 -4.60 27.04
N GLU A 15 -0.48 -5.61 27.63
CA GLU A 15 -0.32 -7.02 27.22
C GLU A 15 -0.67 -7.30 25.76
N GLN A 16 -1.59 -6.51 25.17
CA GLN A 16 -2.07 -6.72 23.80
C GLN A 16 -1.97 -5.45 22.93
N VAL A 17 -1.41 -4.37 23.46
CA VAL A 17 -1.33 -3.08 22.77
C VAL A 17 0.12 -2.75 22.50
N HIS A 18 0.46 -2.74 21.21
CA HIS A 18 1.78 -2.40 20.72
C HIS A 18 1.72 -1.12 19.90
N ALA A 19 2.72 -0.25 20.08
CA ALA A 19 2.97 0.89 19.22
C ALA A 19 4.25 0.68 18.41
N PHE A 20 4.21 1.15 17.16
CA PHE A 20 5.28 1.02 16.17
C PHE A 20 5.59 2.40 15.62
N LEU A 21 6.88 2.66 15.36
CA LEU A 21 7.29 3.78 14.54
C LEU A 21 6.72 3.63 13.13
N ALA A 22 6.14 4.68 12.56
CA ALA A 22 5.52 4.63 11.23
C ALA A 22 6.53 4.25 10.13
N GLU A 23 7.80 4.58 10.35
CA GLU A 23 8.98 4.26 9.54
C GLU A 23 9.25 2.75 9.50
N SER A 24 8.95 2.04 10.59
CA SER A 24 9.17 0.59 10.70
C SER A 24 8.11 -0.23 9.98
N VAL A 25 6.89 0.31 9.83
CA VAL A 25 5.74 -0.42 9.33
C VAL A 25 5.81 -0.52 7.81
N VAL A 26 5.80 -1.74 7.27
CA VAL A 26 5.72 -1.98 5.82
C VAL A 26 4.27 -2.03 5.37
N ALA A 27 3.44 -2.79 6.08
CA ALA A 27 2.04 -2.99 5.72
C ALA A 27 1.12 -3.16 6.94
N THR A 28 -0.13 -2.74 6.80
CA THR A 28 -1.24 -3.16 7.67
C THR A 28 -2.14 -4.11 6.90
N ILE A 29 -2.65 -5.11 7.61
CA ILE A 29 -3.53 -6.13 7.05
C ILE A 29 -4.74 -6.25 7.98
N GLU A 30 -5.90 -5.87 7.46
CA GLU A 30 -7.19 -6.05 8.11
C GLU A 30 -7.81 -7.38 7.65
N ILE A 31 -8.29 -8.18 8.60
CA ILE A 31 -8.82 -9.53 8.33
C ILE A 31 -10.30 -9.57 8.71
N LYS A 32 -11.14 -10.10 7.83
CA LYS A 32 -12.59 -10.32 8.07
C LYS A 32 -12.97 -11.77 7.84
N SER A 33 -13.92 -12.28 8.62
CA SER A 33 -14.55 -13.58 8.35
C SER A 33 -15.36 -13.53 7.06
N THR A 34 -16.33 -12.61 7.00
CA THR A 34 -17.18 -12.37 5.82
C THR A 34 -17.11 -10.89 5.44
N LEU A 35 -16.77 -10.62 4.18
CA LEU A 35 -16.70 -9.27 3.66
C LEU A 35 -18.09 -8.77 3.24
N ASN A 36 -18.45 -7.61 3.77
CA ASN A 36 -19.61 -6.83 3.35
C ASN A 36 -19.19 -5.35 3.15
N ARG A 37 -20.11 -4.52 2.69
CA ARG A 37 -19.85 -3.08 2.48
C ARG A 37 -19.33 -2.37 3.73
N ALA A 38 -19.91 -2.64 4.90
CA ALA A 38 -19.45 -2.04 6.17
C ALA A 38 -18.01 -2.44 6.53
N GLY A 39 -17.63 -3.68 6.24
CA GLY A 39 -16.25 -4.17 6.40
C GLY A 39 -15.27 -3.46 5.47
N VAL A 40 -15.67 -3.17 4.22
CA VAL A 40 -14.87 -2.34 3.29
C VAL A 40 -14.76 -0.91 3.83
N ALA A 41 -15.86 -0.31 4.30
CA ALA A 41 -15.88 1.04 4.86
C ALA A 41 -14.91 1.19 6.04
N GLN A 42 -14.94 0.22 6.96
CA GLN A 42 -14.03 0.17 8.11
C GLN A 42 -12.57 0.10 7.65
N ALA A 43 -12.26 -0.79 6.70
CA ALA A 43 -10.90 -0.96 6.18
C ALA A 43 -10.40 0.29 5.44
N VAL A 44 -11.25 0.94 4.65
CA VAL A 44 -10.92 2.21 3.97
C VAL A 44 -10.60 3.30 4.99
N LYS A 45 -11.39 3.41 6.06
CA LYS A 45 -11.16 4.40 7.12
C LYS A 45 -9.85 4.14 7.86
N ALA A 46 -9.58 2.89 8.24
CA ALA A 46 -8.34 2.49 8.90
C ALA A 46 -7.13 2.77 8.00
N ALA A 47 -7.19 2.33 6.75
CA ALA A 47 -6.14 2.56 5.76
C ALA A 47 -5.86 4.05 5.54
N ARG A 48 -6.91 4.88 5.41
CA ARG A 48 -6.76 6.33 5.26
C ARG A 48 -6.05 6.96 6.46
N SER A 49 -6.38 6.54 7.68
CA SER A 49 -5.68 7.01 8.88
C SER A 49 -4.20 6.64 8.84
N THR A 50 -3.88 5.41 8.43
CA THR A 50 -2.49 4.95 8.28
C THR A 50 -1.74 5.70 7.18
N LYS A 51 -2.37 5.97 6.04
CA LYS A 51 -1.78 6.75 4.93
C LYS A 51 -1.48 8.22 5.30
N ARG A 52 -2.12 8.76 6.35
CA ARG A 52 -1.86 10.11 6.87
C ARG A 52 -0.70 10.19 7.85
N LEU A 53 -0.17 9.05 8.31
CA LEU A 53 1.00 9.04 9.17
C LEU A 53 2.19 9.61 8.40
N ARG A 54 2.80 10.65 8.98
CA ARG A 54 4.06 11.19 8.46
C ARG A 54 5.19 10.27 8.92
N ARG A 55 6.05 9.92 7.98
CA ARG A 55 7.32 9.27 8.26
C ARG A 55 8.40 10.34 8.28
N ALA A 56 9.18 10.36 9.35
CA ALA A 56 10.36 11.19 9.51
C ALA A 56 11.60 10.40 9.09
N ASP A 57 11.63 9.96 7.83
CA ASP A 57 12.72 9.20 7.26
C ASP A 57 13.47 9.96 6.16
N HIS A 58 14.79 9.99 6.26
CA HIS A 58 15.70 10.36 5.18
C HIS A 58 16.13 9.07 4.48
N ARG A 59 15.64 8.88 3.26
CA ARG A 59 16.02 7.73 2.43
C ARG A 59 17.33 8.06 1.70
N GLY A 60 18.39 7.34 2.07
CA GLY A 60 19.64 7.35 1.32
C GLY A 60 19.54 6.44 0.10
N MET A 61 20.31 5.35 0.10
CA MET A 61 20.29 4.36 -0.98
C MET A 61 19.12 3.38 -0.85
N GLN A 62 18.39 3.14 -1.94
CA GLN A 62 17.36 2.11 -2.03
C GLN A 62 17.75 1.06 -3.08
N VAL A 63 17.78 -0.21 -2.67
CA VAL A 63 17.97 -1.38 -3.53
C VAL A 63 16.68 -2.19 -3.56
N GLY A 64 16.12 -2.37 -4.76
CA GLY A 64 14.84 -3.05 -4.96
C GLY A 64 13.62 -2.17 -4.67
N TYR A 65 12.46 -2.82 -4.48
CA TYR A 65 11.20 -2.13 -4.27
C TYR A 65 10.96 -1.81 -2.80
N ALA A 66 10.91 -0.53 -2.46
CA ALA A 66 10.38 -0.05 -1.19
C ALA A 66 9.11 0.77 -1.45
N PRO A 67 7.97 0.43 -0.83
CA PRO A 67 6.75 1.22 -0.94
C PRO A 67 6.96 2.68 -0.53
N SER A 68 6.29 3.62 -1.22
CA SER A 68 6.33 5.04 -0.89
C SER A 68 5.56 5.37 0.40
N THR A 69 4.58 4.56 0.77
CA THR A 69 3.76 4.68 2.00
C THR A 69 3.54 3.32 2.64
N ILE A 70 2.96 3.29 3.86
CA ILE A 70 2.50 2.04 4.49
C ILE A 70 1.46 1.40 3.57
N LEU A 71 1.68 0.15 3.14
CA LEU A 71 0.70 -0.60 2.35
C LEU A 71 -0.49 -1.00 3.23
N ASN A 72 -1.72 -0.98 2.71
CA ASN A 72 -2.91 -1.38 3.46
C ASN A 72 -3.69 -2.42 2.66
N TYR A 73 -3.84 -3.60 3.25
CA TYR A 73 -4.55 -4.72 2.63
C TYR A 73 -5.77 -5.12 3.45
N LEU A 74 -6.81 -5.55 2.74
CA LEU A 74 -7.99 -6.18 3.33
C LEU A 74 -8.06 -7.62 2.85
N VAL A 75 -8.10 -8.57 3.78
CA VAL A 75 -8.22 -10.00 3.50
C VAL A 75 -9.51 -10.52 4.12
N ALA A 76 -10.28 -11.30 3.36
CA ALA A 76 -11.48 -11.94 3.88
C ALA A 76 -11.57 -13.41 3.48
N TYR A 77 -12.08 -14.25 4.40
CA TYR A 77 -12.29 -15.67 4.15
C TYR A 77 -13.53 -15.94 3.28
N ASN A 78 -14.52 -15.06 3.32
CA ASN A 78 -15.74 -15.15 2.53
C ASN A 78 -16.23 -13.76 2.11
N GLY A 79 -17.16 -13.66 1.17
CA GLY A 79 -17.66 -12.40 0.64
C GLY A 79 -18.65 -12.60 -0.51
N PRO A 80 -18.98 -11.53 -1.26
CA PRO A 80 -19.86 -11.66 -2.42
C PRO A 80 -19.26 -12.57 -3.49
N SER A 81 -20.10 -13.10 -4.38
CA SER A 81 -19.68 -14.00 -5.46
C SER A 81 -18.81 -13.32 -6.53
N SER A 82 -18.80 -11.98 -6.58
CA SER A 82 -18.07 -11.21 -7.58
C SER A 82 -17.21 -10.11 -6.95
N MET A 83 -15.94 -10.04 -7.35
CA MET A 83 -15.03 -8.96 -7.00
C MET A 83 -15.42 -7.62 -7.62
N ARG A 84 -16.28 -7.62 -8.66
CA ARG A 84 -16.90 -6.39 -9.16
C ARG A 84 -17.77 -5.73 -8.09
N THR A 85 -18.52 -6.53 -7.32
CA THR A 85 -19.32 -6.03 -6.19
C THR A 85 -18.44 -5.39 -5.13
N VAL A 86 -17.32 -6.04 -4.78
CA VAL A 86 -16.35 -5.51 -3.82
C VAL A 86 -15.74 -4.19 -4.32
N HIS A 87 -15.36 -4.13 -5.59
CA HIS A 87 -14.84 -2.90 -6.20
C HIS A 87 -15.89 -1.77 -6.19
N THR A 88 -17.15 -2.06 -6.50
CA THR A 88 -18.24 -1.08 -6.40
C THR A 88 -18.40 -0.55 -4.97
N TRP A 89 -18.32 -1.42 -3.95
CA TRP A 89 -18.32 -0.96 -2.56
C TRP A 89 -17.11 -0.06 -2.27
N LEU A 90 -15.92 -0.46 -2.70
CA LEU A 90 -14.71 0.34 -2.50
C LEU A 90 -14.82 1.75 -3.11
N THR A 91 -15.27 1.85 -4.37
CA THR A 91 -15.45 3.15 -5.04
C THR A 91 -16.49 4.01 -4.33
N ALA A 92 -17.62 3.43 -3.94
CA ALA A 92 -18.65 4.13 -3.18
C ALA A 92 -18.12 4.66 -1.84
N GLU A 93 -17.40 3.83 -1.07
CA GLU A 93 -16.82 4.23 0.22
C GLU A 93 -15.72 5.28 0.07
N GLN A 94 -14.92 5.23 -1.01
CA GLN A 94 -13.95 6.28 -1.31
C GLN A 94 -14.65 7.60 -1.63
N GLN A 95 -15.70 7.57 -2.44
CA GLN A 95 -16.50 8.74 -2.78
C GLN A 95 -17.19 9.33 -1.54
N ASP A 96 -17.85 8.51 -0.73
CA ASP A 96 -18.55 8.92 0.50
C ASP A 96 -17.61 9.57 1.52
N GLN A 97 -16.33 9.16 1.54
CA GLN A 97 -15.31 9.72 2.42
C GLN A 97 -14.52 10.90 1.79
N GLY A 98 -14.88 11.34 0.58
CA GLY A 98 -14.19 12.41 -0.13
C GLY A 98 -12.74 12.06 -0.47
N ILE A 99 -12.48 10.78 -0.76
CA ILE A 99 -11.16 10.28 -1.16
C ILE A 99 -11.08 10.35 -2.69
N SER A 100 -10.17 11.19 -3.19
CA SER A 100 -9.92 11.31 -4.63
C SER A 100 -9.25 10.06 -5.19
N SER A 101 -9.53 9.74 -6.45
CA SER A 101 -8.83 8.67 -7.16
C SER A 101 -7.33 8.99 -7.29
N PRO A 102 -6.45 7.99 -7.23
CA PRO A 102 -5.03 8.23 -7.41
C PRO A 102 -4.75 8.64 -8.87
N ASP A 103 -3.86 9.62 -9.04
CA ASP A 103 -3.32 9.93 -10.34
C ASP A 103 -2.22 8.91 -10.67
N LEU A 104 -2.57 7.94 -11.52
CA LEU A 104 -1.62 6.98 -12.06
C LEU A 104 -1.23 7.43 -13.47
N PRO A 105 0.07 7.66 -13.74
CA PRO A 105 0.54 8.18 -15.02
C PRO A 105 0.16 7.21 -16.15
N PRO A 106 -0.28 7.70 -17.32
CA PRO A 106 -0.62 6.84 -18.46
C PRO A 106 0.60 6.08 -18.98
N PRO A 107 0.40 4.98 -19.73
CA PRO A 107 1.49 4.32 -20.43
C PRO A 107 2.28 5.28 -21.30
N LEU A 108 3.61 5.25 -21.19
CA LEU A 108 4.45 6.06 -22.07
C LEU A 108 4.23 5.58 -23.51
N THR A 109 3.96 6.52 -24.40
CA THR A 109 3.99 6.26 -25.84
C THR A 109 5.45 6.18 -26.26
N VAL A 110 5.95 4.95 -26.35
CA VAL A 110 7.24 4.69 -26.98
C VAL A 110 7.05 4.84 -28.48
N ASP A 111 7.77 5.79 -29.08
CA ASP A 111 7.92 5.89 -30.52
C ASP A 111 8.54 4.58 -31.05
N ARG A 112 7.79 3.86 -31.88
CA ARG A 112 8.19 2.53 -32.38
C ARG A 112 9.42 2.61 -33.29
N ASP A 113 9.76 3.79 -33.78
CA ASP A 113 10.90 4.01 -34.67
C ASP A 113 12.23 4.22 -33.92
N ASN A 114 12.23 4.22 -32.58
CA ASN A 114 13.43 4.34 -31.76
C ASN A 114 13.65 3.12 -30.83
N PRO A 115 14.62 2.23 -31.12
CA PRO A 115 14.81 0.98 -30.38
C PRO A 115 15.54 1.10 -29.03
N VAL A 116 16.10 2.26 -28.68
CA VAL A 116 16.91 2.45 -27.43
C VAL A 116 16.09 3.03 -26.28
N LEU A 117 15.07 3.83 -26.58
CA LEU A 117 14.13 4.39 -25.60
C LEU A 117 13.12 3.42 -24.94
N PRO A 118 12.70 2.28 -25.51
CA PRO A 118 11.59 1.49 -24.97
C PRO A 118 11.87 0.92 -23.57
N LEU A 119 13.09 0.43 -23.33
CA LEU A 119 13.44 -0.22 -22.07
C LEU A 119 13.58 0.79 -20.92
N LEU A 120 14.25 1.92 -21.18
CA LEU A 120 14.38 3.00 -20.21
C LEU A 120 13.02 3.64 -19.90
N ALA A 121 12.19 3.87 -20.93
CA ALA A 121 10.85 4.39 -20.76
C ALA A 121 9.98 3.44 -19.93
N ALA A 122 9.96 2.14 -20.23
CA ALA A 122 9.20 1.16 -19.43
C ALA A 122 9.69 1.10 -17.97
N GLN A 123 11.00 1.20 -17.74
CA GLN A 123 11.57 1.22 -16.39
C GLN A 123 11.22 2.51 -15.64
N MET A 124 11.23 3.66 -16.32
CA MET A 124 10.81 4.95 -15.75
C MET A 124 9.32 4.99 -15.46
N GLU A 125 8.46 4.52 -16.38
CA GLU A 125 7.01 4.48 -16.18
C GLU A 125 6.64 3.58 -15.01
N GLY A 126 7.19 2.35 -14.98
CA GLY A 126 7.02 1.47 -13.84
C GLY A 126 7.41 2.18 -12.56
N SER A 127 8.57 2.85 -12.53
CA SER A 127 9.03 3.58 -11.34
C SER A 127 8.06 4.69 -10.90
N LEU A 128 7.48 5.44 -11.84
CA LEU A 128 6.50 6.49 -11.54
C LEU A 128 5.19 5.91 -10.98
N ARG A 129 4.62 4.87 -11.64
CA ARG A 129 3.41 4.20 -11.17
C ARG A 129 3.58 3.55 -9.80
N HIS A 130 4.68 2.81 -9.60
CA HIS A 130 4.97 2.18 -8.30
C HIS A 130 5.25 3.21 -7.19
N GLY A 131 5.61 4.45 -7.57
CA GLY A 131 5.79 5.56 -6.65
C GLY A 131 4.47 6.18 -6.18
N SER A 132 3.42 6.15 -7.00
CA SER A 132 2.10 6.70 -6.67
C SER A 132 1.42 5.90 -5.55
N PRO A 133 1.22 6.47 -4.35
CA PRO A 133 0.59 5.75 -3.26
C PRO A 133 -0.92 5.58 -3.49
N ALA A 134 -1.47 4.47 -3.00
CA ALA A 134 -2.91 4.34 -2.90
C ALA A 134 -3.49 5.38 -1.94
N PRO A 135 -4.68 5.94 -2.23
CA PRO A 135 -5.29 6.94 -1.36
C PRO A 135 -5.94 6.33 -0.11
N SER A 136 -6.18 5.01 -0.12
CA SER A 136 -6.62 4.22 1.03
C SER A 136 -6.02 2.81 0.99
N LEU A 137 -6.76 1.83 0.47
CA LEU A 137 -6.32 0.44 0.33
C LEU A 137 -5.42 0.26 -0.89
N ASP A 138 -4.41 -0.60 -0.78
CA ASP A 138 -3.55 -1.04 -1.89
C ASP A 138 -4.06 -2.37 -2.50
N GLY A 139 -4.82 -3.15 -1.74
CA GLY A 139 -5.48 -4.35 -2.27
C GLY A 139 -6.52 -4.97 -1.34
N ILE A 140 -7.48 -5.68 -1.95
CA ILE A 140 -8.51 -6.48 -1.30
C ILE A 140 -8.43 -7.89 -1.85
N PHE A 141 -8.39 -8.89 -0.97
CA PHE A 141 -8.33 -10.31 -1.32
C PHE A 141 -9.46 -11.05 -0.61
N VAL A 142 -10.31 -11.74 -1.37
CA VAL A 142 -11.37 -12.58 -0.83
C VAL A 142 -11.07 -14.02 -1.24
N LEU A 143 -10.75 -14.86 -0.27
CA LEU A 143 -10.32 -16.24 -0.52
C LEU A 143 -11.43 -17.02 -1.22
N GLY A 144 -11.06 -17.75 -2.28
CA GLY A 144 -12.02 -18.47 -3.12
C GLY A 144 -12.90 -17.59 -4.03
N LYS A 145 -12.73 -16.26 -4.03
CA LYS A 145 -13.54 -15.33 -4.85
C LYS A 145 -12.69 -14.45 -5.77
N GLY A 146 -11.55 -13.95 -5.29
CA GLY A 146 -10.60 -13.23 -6.12
C GLY A 146 -9.93 -12.04 -5.43
N PHE A 147 -9.60 -11.01 -6.21
CA PHE A 147 -8.87 -9.83 -5.73
C PHE A 147 -9.29 -8.54 -6.44
N ALA A 148 -8.99 -7.41 -5.78
CA ALA A 148 -8.96 -6.08 -6.35
C ALA A 148 -7.68 -5.38 -5.85
N ILE A 149 -6.74 -5.09 -6.74
CA ILE A 149 -5.46 -4.44 -6.39
C ILE A 149 -5.30 -3.14 -7.17
N LEU A 150 -4.69 -2.13 -6.56
CA LEU A 150 -4.41 -0.90 -7.28
C LEU A 150 -3.31 -1.15 -8.33
N ASP A 151 -3.41 -0.53 -9.50
CA ASP A 151 -2.44 -0.62 -10.61
C ASP A 151 -1.15 0.18 -10.37
N ASN A 152 -0.68 0.14 -9.12
CA ASN A 152 0.62 0.60 -8.66
C ASN A 152 1.44 -0.55 -8.04
N SER A 153 0.93 -1.79 -8.08
CA SER A 153 1.63 -2.98 -7.60
C SER A 153 2.74 -3.41 -8.55
N ARG A 154 3.87 -3.84 -7.98
CA ARG A 154 5.00 -4.44 -8.73
C ARG A 154 4.63 -5.72 -9.47
N LEU A 155 3.61 -6.43 -8.98
CA LEU A 155 3.12 -7.66 -9.59
C LEU A 155 1.95 -7.40 -10.53
N GLY A 156 2.00 -6.28 -11.26
CA GLY A 156 0.94 -5.86 -12.15
C GLY A 156 0.58 -6.97 -13.14
N LEU A 157 -0.71 -7.33 -13.16
CA LEU A 157 -1.29 -8.30 -14.09
C LEU A 157 -1.86 -7.61 -15.35
N VAL A 158 -1.93 -6.27 -15.34
CA VAL A 158 -2.44 -5.45 -16.44
C VAL A 158 -1.31 -5.02 -17.35
N THR A 159 -1.49 -5.26 -18.64
CA THR A 159 -0.57 -4.85 -19.71
C THR A 159 -0.78 -3.39 -20.13
N ASP A 160 0.21 -2.80 -20.79
CA ASP A 160 0.10 -1.42 -21.28
C ASP A 160 -1.01 -1.25 -22.32
N ASP A 161 -1.27 -2.27 -23.14
CA ASP A 161 -2.39 -2.27 -24.08
C ASP A 161 -3.73 -2.16 -23.34
N LEU A 162 -3.92 -2.94 -22.27
CA LEU A 162 -5.13 -2.87 -21.46
C LEU A 162 -5.30 -1.51 -20.76
N ARG A 163 -4.20 -0.88 -20.36
CA ARG A 163 -4.20 0.49 -19.79
C ARG A 163 -4.56 1.53 -20.85
N ARG A 164 -4.05 1.39 -22.07
CA ARG A 164 -4.38 2.30 -23.19
C ARG A 164 -5.84 2.19 -23.59
N THR A 165 -6.42 0.97 -23.57
CA THR A 165 -7.85 0.79 -23.86
C THR A 165 -8.75 1.21 -22.69
N ASN A 166 -8.23 1.22 -21.45
CA ASN A 166 -8.99 1.57 -20.25
C ASN A 166 -8.25 2.59 -19.36
N PRO A 167 -7.98 3.82 -19.85
CA PRO A 167 -7.12 4.79 -19.15
C PRO A 167 -7.69 5.28 -17.81
N SER A 168 -9.02 5.19 -17.64
CA SER A 168 -9.73 5.51 -16.40
C SER A 168 -9.67 4.39 -15.36
N SER A 169 -9.33 3.15 -15.76
CA SER A 169 -9.23 2.04 -14.82
C SER A 169 -7.93 2.13 -14.04
N LYS A 170 -8.04 2.27 -12.72
CA LYS A 170 -6.89 2.31 -11.80
C LYS A 170 -6.76 1.02 -10.98
N TRP A 171 -7.78 0.17 -11.02
CA TRP A 171 -7.85 -1.06 -10.23
C TRP A 171 -7.84 -2.29 -11.14
N GLN A 172 -7.02 -3.26 -10.78
CA GLN A 172 -7.02 -4.59 -11.39
C GLN A 172 -7.97 -5.47 -10.58
N VAL A 173 -9.06 -5.91 -11.20
CA VAL A 173 -10.11 -6.70 -10.54
C VAL A 173 -10.23 -8.04 -11.24
N GLY A 174 -10.06 -9.12 -10.49
CA GLY A 174 -10.11 -10.48 -11.01
C GLY A 174 -10.99 -11.37 -10.14
N ASN A 175 -11.94 -12.08 -10.76
CA ASN A 175 -12.60 -13.22 -10.11
C ASN A 175 -11.73 -14.44 -10.30
N THR A 176 -11.36 -15.10 -9.21
CA THR A 176 -10.60 -16.34 -9.27
C THR A 176 -10.84 -17.17 -8.02
N GLU A 177 -11.11 -18.46 -8.20
CA GLU A 177 -11.27 -19.40 -7.09
C GLU A 177 -9.93 -19.73 -6.42
N GLN A 178 -8.82 -19.59 -7.16
CA GLN A 178 -7.47 -19.93 -6.70
C GLN A 178 -6.48 -18.80 -6.96
N GLY A 179 -5.35 -18.80 -6.25
CA GLY A 179 -4.25 -17.86 -6.52
C GLY A 179 -4.40 -16.47 -5.91
N ALA A 180 -5.57 -16.06 -5.38
CA ALA A 180 -5.70 -14.78 -4.67
C ALA A 180 -4.75 -14.67 -3.46
N LEU A 181 -4.63 -15.76 -2.68
CA LEU A 181 -3.69 -15.83 -1.56
C LEU A 181 -2.23 -15.78 -2.02
N LEU A 182 -1.92 -16.45 -3.14
CA LEU A 182 -0.57 -16.43 -3.71
C LEU A 182 -0.20 -15.02 -4.18
N LEU A 183 -1.10 -14.34 -4.89
CA LEU A 183 -0.88 -12.97 -5.34
C LEU A 183 -0.70 -12.01 -4.17
N PHE A 184 -1.49 -12.16 -3.10
CA PHE A 184 -1.31 -11.43 -1.85
C PHE A 184 0.07 -11.67 -1.23
N PHE A 185 0.44 -12.95 -1.08
CA PHE A 185 1.73 -13.33 -0.51
C PHE A 185 2.89 -12.75 -1.33
N MET A 186 2.87 -12.92 -2.65
CA MET A 186 3.89 -12.38 -3.54
C MET A 186 3.97 -10.85 -3.45
N SER A 187 2.83 -10.15 -3.32
CA SER A 187 2.79 -8.68 -3.19
C SER A 187 3.48 -8.23 -1.90
N LEU A 188 3.22 -8.94 -0.80
CA LEU A 188 3.90 -8.70 0.47
C LEU A 188 5.39 -9.03 0.39
N SER A 189 5.75 -10.17 -0.20
CA SER A 189 7.15 -10.59 -0.38
C SER A 189 7.94 -9.54 -1.17
N ALA A 190 7.37 -9.02 -2.26
CA ALA A 190 7.98 -7.93 -3.02
C ALA A 190 8.20 -6.69 -2.15
N ALA A 191 7.21 -6.30 -1.34
CA ALA A 191 7.29 -5.11 -0.47
C ALA A 191 8.32 -5.24 0.66
N VAL A 192 8.55 -6.44 1.19
CA VAL A 192 9.55 -6.68 2.26
C VAL A 192 10.94 -6.98 1.73
N SER A 193 11.07 -7.40 0.47
CA SER A 193 12.37 -7.70 -0.15
C SER A 193 13.25 -6.45 -0.37
N GLY A 194 12.64 -5.27 -0.43
CA GLY A 194 13.36 -4.00 -0.61
C GLY A 194 14.23 -3.61 0.58
N HIS A 195 15.48 -3.27 0.27
CA HIS A 195 16.43 -2.74 1.23
C HIS A 195 16.57 -1.25 0.99
N ALA A 196 16.38 -0.46 2.05
CA ALA A 196 16.63 0.98 2.00
C ALA A 196 17.51 1.34 3.19
N MET A 197 18.57 2.11 2.94
CA MET A 197 19.29 2.80 3.98
C MET A 197 18.40 3.95 4.44
N ILE A 198 17.81 3.78 5.61
CA ILE A 198 16.88 4.74 6.20
C ILE A 198 17.57 5.34 7.42
N GLU A 199 17.83 6.63 7.37
CA GLU A 199 18.13 7.43 8.56
C GLU A 199 16.81 8.02 9.06
N TYR A 200 16.50 7.85 10.34
CA TYR A 200 15.22 8.30 10.90
C TYR A 200 15.45 9.46 11.87
N ASP A 201 14.64 10.50 11.73
CA ASP A 201 14.63 11.66 12.61
C ASP A 201 13.62 11.42 13.74
N LEU A 202 14.13 11.29 14.97
CA LEU A 202 13.30 11.10 16.17
C LEU A 202 12.82 12.43 16.77
N THR A 203 13.35 13.57 16.31
CA THR A 203 12.99 14.91 16.80
C THR A 203 11.48 15.18 16.77
N PRO A 204 10.71 14.78 15.73
CA PRO A 204 9.27 14.97 15.70
C PRO A 204 8.52 14.22 16.82
N TYR A 205 9.08 13.11 17.33
CA TYR A 205 8.45 12.32 18.39
C TYR A 205 8.64 12.90 19.79
N THR A 206 9.66 13.74 19.97
CA THR A 206 9.89 14.47 21.24
C THR A 206 9.20 15.83 21.28
N HIS A 207 8.60 16.26 20.16
CA HIS A 207 7.94 17.56 20.08
C HIS A 207 6.75 17.63 21.04
N GLY A 208 6.78 18.58 21.98
CA GLY A 208 5.73 18.78 22.98
C GLY A 208 5.93 17.99 24.28
N VAL A 209 7.00 17.22 24.42
CA VAL A 209 7.41 16.62 25.70
C VAL A 209 8.25 17.63 26.48
N GLN A 210 7.83 17.95 27.70
CA GLN A 210 8.59 18.78 28.63
C GLN A 210 9.18 17.90 29.73
N PHE A 211 10.47 18.05 29.99
CA PHE A 211 11.16 17.43 31.11
C PHE A 211 11.51 18.54 32.11
N PRO A 212 10.70 18.76 33.16
CA PRO A 212 10.81 19.94 34.02
C PRO A 212 12.12 20.00 34.82
N ASP A 213 12.71 18.85 35.13
CA ASP A 213 13.87 18.73 36.01
C ASP A 213 15.09 18.12 35.28
N VAL A 214 15.48 18.72 34.15
CA VAL A 214 16.72 18.35 33.44
C VAL A 214 17.82 19.36 33.78
N GLY A 215 18.88 18.89 34.41
CA GLY A 215 20.07 19.66 34.72
C GLY A 215 21.34 18.81 34.57
N PHE A 216 22.48 19.47 34.41
CA PHE A 216 23.76 18.77 34.48
C PHE A 216 24.04 18.41 35.94
N LEU A 217 24.43 17.15 36.19
CA LEU A 217 25.04 16.78 37.46
C LEU A 217 26.45 17.39 37.53
N PRO A 218 26.89 17.86 38.71
CA PRO A 218 28.22 18.43 38.91
C PRO A 218 29.35 17.41 38.68
#